data_AF-A0A0F2L5Y2-F1
#
_entry.id   AF-A0A0F2L5Y2-F1
#
_cell.length_a   1.000
_cell.length_b   1.000
_cell.length_c   1.000
_cell.angle_alpha   90.00
_cell.angle_beta   90.00
_cell.angle_gamma   90.00
#
_symmetry.space_group_name_H-M   'P 1'
#
loop_
_entity.id
_entity.type
_entity.pdbx_description
1 polymer ?
#
loop_
_entity_poly.entity_id
_entity_poly.type
_entity_poly.pdbx_seq_one_letter_code
_entity_poly.pdbx_strand_id
1 'polypeptide(L)'
;MGEHAKTFAPRRLPVISRWQIEDLLSGRPSVSFDLEISSTRVSYSGGRASFVFGEGYEISLDELPEGAECEVYAYIDGRWVELSLAAGRFYKLCVFRRGWAPTLMIDGITMHSVLEDPLQLTRRKVAYAEGDVLDCCTGLGYTAIEASK
;
A
#
# COMPACT_ATOMS: atom_id res chain seq x y z
N MET A 1 2.21 -37.28 -7.05
CA MET A 1 2.28 -36.00 -7.78
C MET A 1 2.31 -34.92 -6.70
N GLY A 2 3.48 -34.39 -6.39
CA GLY A 2 3.71 -33.58 -5.18
C GLY A 2 3.14 -32.17 -5.32
N GLU A 3 2.19 -31.82 -4.48
CA GLU A 3 1.85 -30.41 -4.22
C GLU A 3 3.02 -29.78 -3.45
N HIS A 4 3.81 -28.94 -4.13
CA HIS A 4 4.64 -27.99 -3.42
C HIS A 4 3.71 -26.98 -2.76
N ALA A 5 3.50 -27.12 -1.44
CA ALA A 5 2.92 -26.06 -0.64
C ALA A 5 3.78 -24.81 -0.82
N LYS A 6 3.27 -23.83 -1.58
CA LYS A 6 3.93 -22.54 -1.74
C LYS A 6 3.79 -21.80 -0.41
N THR A 7 4.86 -21.79 0.38
CA THR A 7 4.91 -20.94 1.58
C THR A 7 4.88 -19.48 1.14
N PHE A 8 3.88 -18.75 1.61
CA PHE A 8 3.83 -17.30 1.43
C PHE A 8 4.99 -16.66 2.20
N ALA A 9 5.78 -15.82 1.52
CA ALA A 9 6.80 -14.98 2.12
C ALA A 9 6.55 -13.53 1.68
N PRO A 10 6.29 -12.59 2.60
CA PRO A 10 6.05 -11.21 2.23
C PRO A 10 7.32 -10.59 1.64
N ARG A 11 7.20 -9.92 0.49
CA ARG A 11 8.27 -9.10 -0.08
C ARG A 11 8.17 -7.68 0.46
N ARG A 12 9.26 -7.15 1.01
CA ARG A 12 9.35 -5.73 1.36
C ARG A 12 9.91 -4.98 0.16
N LEU A 13 9.03 -4.35 -0.60
CA LEU A 13 9.38 -3.56 -1.77
C LEU A 13 8.86 -2.12 -1.57
N PRO A 14 9.49 -1.13 -2.20
CA PRO A 14 8.96 0.23 -2.22
C PRO A 14 7.56 0.23 -2.84
N VAL A 15 6.60 0.83 -2.14
CA VAL A 15 5.23 1.03 -2.60
C VAL A 15 4.89 2.50 -2.56
N ILE A 16 4.33 3.01 -3.66
CA ILE A 16 4.01 4.43 -3.83
C ILE A 16 2.57 4.61 -4.31
N SER A 17 1.98 5.73 -3.92
CA SER A 17 0.75 6.28 -4.50
C SER A 17 1.04 7.65 -5.13
N ARG A 18 0.01 8.33 -5.64
CA ARG A 18 0.12 9.70 -6.17
C ARG A 18 0.88 10.67 -5.24
N TRP A 19 0.73 10.52 -3.92
CA TRP A 19 1.36 11.40 -2.95
C TRP A 19 2.88 11.25 -2.89
N GLN A 20 3.36 10.01 -2.97
CA GLN A 20 4.80 9.72 -3.03
C GLN A 20 5.39 10.18 -4.35
N ILE A 21 4.64 10.04 -5.45
CA ILE A 21 5.04 10.54 -6.77
C ILE A 21 5.21 12.07 -6.72
N GLU A 22 4.21 12.79 -6.17
CA GLU A 22 4.28 14.24 -5.97
C GLU A 22 5.45 14.65 -5.06
N ASP A 23 5.67 13.93 -3.96
CA ASP A 23 6.78 14.20 -3.05
C ASP A 23 8.15 14.00 -3.72
N LEU A 24 8.32 12.94 -4.53
CA LEU A 24 9.54 12.67 -5.29
C LEU A 24 9.79 13.74 -6.37
N LEU A 25 8.75 14.10 -7.13
CA LEU A 25 8.84 15.10 -8.20
C LEU A 25 9.11 16.51 -7.64
N SER A 26 8.63 16.80 -6.43
CA SER A 26 8.91 18.07 -5.73
C SER A 26 10.25 18.08 -4.98
N GLY A 27 11.01 16.99 -5.03
CA GLY A 27 12.33 16.90 -4.39
C GLY A 27 12.27 16.89 -2.86
N ARG A 28 11.20 16.34 -2.27
CA ARG A 28 11.07 16.24 -0.80
C ARG A 28 12.23 15.43 -0.23
N PRO A 29 12.92 15.90 0.83
CA PRO A 29 14.06 15.18 1.40
C PRO A 29 13.66 13.91 2.17
N SER A 30 12.36 13.71 2.40
CA SER A 30 11.80 12.56 3.11
C SER A 30 10.51 12.13 2.43
N VAL A 31 10.42 10.87 2.04
CA VAL A 31 9.28 10.28 1.31
C VAL A 31 8.96 8.91 1.92
N SER A 32 7.67 8.56 2.00
CA SER A 32 7.25 7.21 2.40
C SER A 32 7.36 6.23 1.23
N PHE A 33 7.73 4.98 1.49
CA PHE A 33 7.71 3.90 0.48
C PHE A 33 6.86 2.71 0.94
N ASP A 34 5.91 2.98 1.83
CA ASP A 34 5.03 2.01 2.47
C ASP A 34 3.66 2.62 2.80
N LEU A 35 3.19 3.52 1.92
CA LEU A 35 1.87 4.17 2.03
C LEU A 35 1.67 4.93 3.35
N GLU A 36 2.65 5.76 3.71
CA GLU A 36 2.68 6.64 4.89
C GLU A 36 2.84 5.91 6.24
N ILE A 37 3.24 4.63 6.26
CA ILE A 37 3.55 3.91 7.50
C ILE A 37 4.87 4.43 8.11
N SER A 38 5.89 4.65 7.28
CA SER A 38 7.18 5.20 7.68
C SER A 38 7.68 6.24 6.67
N SER A 39 8.72 6.98 7.05
CA SER A 39 9.37 7.95 6.18
C SER A 39 10.83 7.60 5.99
N THR A 40 11.31 7.73 4.76
CA THR A 40 12.68 7.41 4.34
C THR A 40 13.33 8.66 3.76
N ARG A 41 14.59 8.91 4.15
CA ARG A 41 15.37 10.01 3.58
C ARG A 41 15.71 9.72 2.12
N VAL A 42 15.53 10.71 1.26
CA VAL A 42 15.81 10.62 -0.18
C VAL A 42 16.89 11.62 -0.55
N SER A 43 17.83 11.19 -1.39
CA SER A 43 18.84 12.04 -2.01
C SER A 43 18.57 12.13 -3.51
N TYR A 44 18.73 13.32 -4.10
CA TYR A 44 18.46 13.56 -5.51
C TYR A 44 19.73 13.96 -6.25
N SER A 45 19.97 13.36 -7.41
CA SER A 45 21.10 13.68 -8.29
C SER A 45 20.76 13.33 -9.72
N GLY A 46 20.97 14.25 -10.67
CA GLY A 46 20.86 13.98 -12.11
C GLY A 46 19.53 13.36 -12.55
N GLY A 47 18.39 13.84 -12.02
CA GLY A 47 17.06 13.31 -12.36
C GLY A 47 16.73 11.95 -11.71
N ARG A 48 17.55 11.51 -10.75
CA ARG A 48 17.35 10.25 -10.00
C ARG A 48 17.12 10.52 -8.52
N ALA A 49 16.39 9.61 -7.89
CA ALA A 49 16.20 9.55 -6.45
C ALA A 49 16.85 8.29 -5.88
N SER A 50 17.65 8.45 -4.82
CA SER A 50 18.33 7.36 -4.12
C SER A 50 17.87 7.31 -2.66
N PHE A 51 17.54 6.11 -2.17
CA PHE A 51 17.02 5.88 -0.81
C PHE A 51 17.27 4.44 -0.35
N VAL A 52 17.06 4.17 0.94
CA VAL A 52 17.21 2.83 1.54
C VAL A 52 15.88 2.37 2.13
N PHE A 53 15.34 1.26 1.61
CA PHE A 53 14.11 0.64 2.09
C PHE A 53 14.32 -0.87 2.23
N GLY A 54 14.96 -1.29 3.32
CA GLY A 54 15.47 -2.67 3.49
C GLY A 54 16.75 -2.94 2.69
N GLU A 55 16.79 -2.51 1.44
CA GLU A 55 17.96 -2.46 0.57
C GLU A 55 18.09 -1.08 -0.11
N GLY A 56 19.17 -0.85 -0.85
CA GLY A 56 19.39 0.40 -1.57
C GLY A 56 18.63 0.44 -2.90
N TYR A 57 17.94 1.55 -3.16
CA TYR A 57 17.24 1.81 -4.41
C TYR A 57 17.77 3.08 -5.07
N GLU A 58 17.85 3.05 -6.40
CA GLU A 58 18.04 4.21 -7.25
C GLU A 58 17.00 4.15 -8.37
N ILE A 59 16.14 5.18 -8.45
CA ILE A 59 15.05 5.24 -9.42
C ILE A 59 15.18 6.49 -10.30
N SER A 60 14.79 6.37 -11.56
CA SER A 60 14.63 7.52 -12.45
C SER A 60 13.32 8.23 -12.13
N LEU A 61 13.35 9.56 -12.01
CA LEU A 61 12.13 10.36 -11.83
C LEU A 61 11.28 10.38 -13.10
N ASP A 62 11.89 10.21 -14.27
CA ASP A 62 11.19 10.15 -15.58
C ASP A 62 10.42 8.84 -15.78
N GLU A 63 10.70 7.81 -14.97
CA GLU A 63 10.03 6.50 -15.03
C GLU A 63 8.89 6.39 -14.01
N LEU A 64 8.63 7.45 -13.22
CA LEU A 64 7.52 7.45 -12.28
C LEU A 64 6.19 7.30 -13.04
N PRO A 65 5.26 6.49 -12.53
CA PRO A 65 3.96 6.33 -13.15
C PRO A 65 3.16 7.64 -13.07
N GLU A 66 2.21 7.80 -13.98
CA GLU A 66 1.26 8.91 -13.91
C GLU A 66 0.40 8.73 -12.64
N GLY A 67 0.48 9.70 -11.73
CA GLY A 67 -0.22 9.68 -10.44
C GLY A 67 -1.73 9.80 -10.60
N ALA A 68 -2.39 8.68 -10.87
CA ALA A 68 -3.85 8.60 -10.96
C ALA A 68 -4.52 8.59 -9.56
N GLU A 69 -5.86 8.63 -9.53
CA GLU A 69 -6.65 9.03 -8.35
C GLU A 69 -6.42 8.14 -7.11
N CYS A 70 -6.40 6.81 -7.26
CA CYS A 70 -6.26 5.88 -6.14
C CYS A 70 -5.17 4.81 -6.31
N GLU A 71 -4.49 4.79 -7.44
CA GLU A 71 -3.55 3.77 -7.86
C GLU A 71 -2.38 3.64 -6.88
N VAL A 72 -1.99 2.39 -6.66
CA VAL A 72 -0.82 2.02 -5.88
C VAL A 72 0.12 1.23 -6.77
N TYR A 73 1.41 1.57 -6.71
CA TYR A 73 2.45 0.93 -7.49
C TYR A 73 3.52 0.35 -6.56
N ALA A 74 4.06 -0.81 -6.91
CA ALA A 74 5.24 -1.39 -6.27
C ALA A 74 6.43 -1.37 -7.22
N TYR A 75 7.63 -1.15 -6.69
CA TYR A 75 8.86 -1.26 -7.48
C TYR A 75 9.31 -2.73 -7.52
N ILE A 76 9.13 -3.37 -8.67
CA ILE A 76 9.40 -4.80 -8.88
C ILE A 76 10.37 -4.93 -10.06
N ASP A 77 11.52 -5.56 -9.80
CA ASP A 77 12.49 -5.93 -10.83
C ASP A 77 12.88 -4.75 -11.76
N GLY A 78 13.10 -3.57 -11.15
CA GLY A 78 13.56 -2.37 -11.84
C GLY A 78 12.47 -1.47 -12.44
N ARG A 79 11.18 -1.75 -12.19
CA ARG A 79 10.06 -0.96 -12.74
C ARG A 79 8.91 -0.79 -11.76
N TRP A 80 8.13 0.27 -11.95
CA TRP A 80 6.87 0.47 -11.24
C TRP A 80 5.77 -0.40 -11.86
N VAL A 81 5.14 -1.23 -11.03
CA VAL A 81 4.04 -2.11 -11.42
C VAL A 81 2.82 -1.74 -10.60
N GLU A 82 1.70 -1.44 -11.25
CA GLU A 82 0.43 -1.20 -10.57
C GLU A 82 0.04 -2.45 -9.78
N LEU A 83 -0.39 -2.28 -8.52
CA LEU A 83 -0.90 -3.34 -7.67
C LEU A 83 -2.36 -3.65 -8.03
N SER A 84 -2.54 -4.13 -9.25
CA SER A 84 -3.80 -4.64 -9.78
C SER A 84 -3.60 -6.05 -10.36
N LEU A 85 -4.67 -6.86 -10.33
CA LEU A 85 -4.70 -8.22 -10.83
C LEU A 85 -6.00 -8.46 -11.57
N ALA A 86 -5.90 -8.63 -12.89
CA ALA A 86 -7.00 -9.09 -13.73
C ALA A 86 -6.89 -10.61 -13.94
N ALA A 87 -7.75 -11.37 -13.26
CA ALA A 87 -7.86 -12.82 -13.41
C ALA A 87 -9.33 -13.20 -13.62
N GLY A 88 -9.86 -14.19 -12.90
CA GLY A 88 -11.30 -14.49 -12.91
C GLY A 88 -12.17 -13.37 -12.34
N ARG A 89 -11.57 -12.44 -11.59
CA ARG A 89 -12.13 -11.18 -11.10
C ARG A 89 -11.06 -10.10 -11.20
N PHE A 90 -11.46 -8.84 -11.12
CA PHE A 90 -10.54 -7.71 -11.07
C PHE A 90 -10.29 -7.29 -9.63
N TYR A 91 -9.02 -7.30 -9.23
CA TYR A 91 -8.58 -6.84 -7.90
C TYR A 91 -7.65 -5.66 -8.07
N LYS A 92 -7.79 -4.63 -7.23
CA LYS A 92 -6.91 -3.46 -7.24
C LYS A 92 -6.70 -2.95 -5.83
N LEU A 93 -5.47 -2.64 -5.46
CA LEU A 93 -5.18 -1.92 -4.23
C LEU A 93 -5.33 -0.42 -4.48
N CYS A 94 -6.14 0.28 -3.68
CA CYS A 94 -6.40 1.70 -3.84
C CYS A 94 -6.20 2.50 -2.55
N VAL A 95 -5.67 3.71 -2.63
CA VAL A 95 -5.58 4.68 -1.53
C VAL A 95 -6.27 5.96 -1.93
N PHE A 96 -7.37 6.31 -1.25
CA PHE A 96 -8.17 7.49 -1.60
C PHE A 96 -7.73 8.78 -0.92
N ARG A 97 -6.99 8.70 0.19
CA ARG A 97 -6.47 9.87 0.92
C ARG A 97 -5.09 9.59 1.49
N ARG A 98 -4.26 10.63 1.54
CA ARG A 98 -2.92 10.55 2.13
C ARG A 98 -3.02 10.12 3.60
N GLY A 99 -2.23 9.13 3.99
CA GLY A 99 -2.20 8.60 5.36
C GLY A 99 -3.37 7.71 5.74
N TRP A 100 -4.36 7.52 4.85
CA TRP A 100 -5.42 6.54 5.08
C TRP A 100 -4.95 5.15 4.68
N ALA A 101 -5.43 4.15 5.40
CA ALA A 101 -5.20 2.77 5.05
C ALA A 101 -5.76 2.48 3.62
N PRO A 102 -5.02 1.72 2.79
CA PRO A 102 -5.51 1.33 1.48
C PRO A 102 -6.78 0.49 1.58
N THR A 103 -7.50 0.36 0.47
CA THR A 103 -8.62 -0.56 0.31
C THR A 103 -8.33 -1.54 -0.81
N LEU A 104 -8.76 -2.78 -0.63
CA LEU A 104 -8.91 -3.69 -1.77
C LEU A 104 -10.20 -3.29 -2.50
N MET A 105 -10.10 -3.13 -3.81
CA MET A 105 -11.24 -3.00 -4.71
C MET A 105 -11.41 -4.33 -5.45
N ILE A 106 -12.63 -4.85 -5.47
CA ILE A 106 -12.98 -6.12 -6.14
C ILE A 106 -14.11 -5.83 -7.13
N ASP A 107 -13.87 -6.04 -8.42
CA ASP A 107 -14.80 -5.71 -9.52
C ASP A 107 -15.39 -4.29 -9.41
N GLY A 108 -14.54 -3.32 -9.08
CA GLY A 108 -14.95 -1.91 -8.95
C GLY A 108 -15.61 -1.54 -7.61
N ILE A 109 -15.81 -2.50 -6.70
CA ILE A 109 -16.44 -2.27 -5.39
C ILE A 109 -15.35 -2.13 -4.33
N THR A 110 -15.37 -1.03 -3.56
CA THR A 110 -14.46 -0.84 -2.42
C THR A 110 -14.90 -1.67 -1.22
N MET A 111 -13.95 -2.33 -0.55
CA MET A 111 -14.29 -3.27 0.53
C MET A 111 -14.48 -2.62 1.91
N HIS A 112 -14.14 -1.34 2.07
CA HIS A 112 -14.50 -0.54 3.24
C HIS A 112 -14.82 0.91 2.86
N SER A 113 -15.24 1.70 3.85
CA SER A 113 -15.53 3.12 3.65
C SER A 113 -14.32 3.86 3.08
N VAL A 114 -14.58 4.72 2.11
CA VAL A 114 -13.65 5.72 1.56
C VAL A 114 -14.10 7.15 1.89
N LEU A 115 -15.17 7.27 2.69
CA LEU A 115 -15.73 8.55 3.14
C LEU A 115 -15.15 9.01 4.47
N GLU A 116 -14.61 8.08 5.26
CA GLU A 116 -13.94 8.33 6.54
C GLU A 116 -12.72 7.41 6.70
N ASP A 117 -11.83 7.76 7.64
CA ASP A 117 -10.61 7.00 7.92
C ASP A 117 -10.96 5.54 8.30
N PRO A 118 -10.55 4.54 7.49
CA PRO A 118 -10.88 3.14 7.72
C PRO A 118 -10.41 2.62 9.07
N LEU A 119 -9.28 3.12 9.58
CA LEU A 119 -8.73 2.68 10.87
C LEU A 119 -9.55 3.24 12.03
N GLN A 120 -10.02 4.48 11.94
CA GLN A 120 -10.92 5.04 12.94
C GLN A 120 -12.27 4.32 12.98
N LEU A 121 -12.84 4.01 11.81
CA LEU A 121 -14.07 3.23 11.73
C LEU A 121 -13.88 1.83 12.34
N THR A 122 -12.74 1.19 12.06
CA THR A 122 -12.39 -0.12 12.60
C THR A 122 -12.27 -0.08 14.13
N ARG A 123 -11.55 0.92 14.69
CA ARG A 123 -11.45 1.13 16.14
C ARG A 123 -12.80 1.21 16.83
N ARG A 124 -13.71 2.00 16.27
CA ARG A 124 -15.06 2.14 16.84
C ARG A 124 -15.82 0.82 16.85
N LYS A 125 -15.67 -0.02 15.81
CA LYS A 125 -16.33 -1.33 15.76
C LYS A 125 -15.72 -2.31 16.76
N VAL A 126 -14.39 -2.38 16.82
CA VAL A 126 -13.65 -3.28 17.72
C VAL A 126 -13.89 -2.94 19.19
N ALA A 127 -14.06 -1.66 19.54
CA ALA A 127 -14.31 -1.22 20.92
C ALA A 127 -15.60 -1.79 21.55
N TYR A 128 -16.53 -2.32 20.75
CA TYR A 128 -17.76 -2.98 21.23
C TYR A 128 -17.70 -4.51 21.18
N ALA A 129 -16.57 -5.08 20.75
CA ALA A 129 -16.41 -6.52 20.67
C ALA A 129 -15.83 -7.04 22.00
N GLU A 130 -16.55 -7.94 22.66
CA GLU A 130 -16.18 -8.53 23.96
C GLU A 130 -16.18 -10.06 23.89
N GLY A 131 -15.30 -10.70 24.66
CA GLY A 131 -15.18 -12.16 24.72
C GLY A 131 -14.49 -12.77 23.51
N ASP A 132 -14.88 -14.00 23.15
CA ASP A 132 -14.36 -14.71 22.00
C ASP A 132 -15.03 -14.21 20.71
N VAL A 133 -14.27 -13.55 19.84
CA VAL A 133 -14.78 -12.86 18.65
C VAL A 133 -14.25 -13.51 17.37
N LEU A 134 -15.15 -13.77 16.42
CA LEU A 134 -14.81 -14.20 15.07
C LEU A 134 -14.90 -13.03 14.09
N ASP A 135 -13.77 -12.64 13.50
CA ASP A 135 -13.74 -11.67 12.40
C ASP A 135 -14.05 -12.38 11.06
N CYS A 136 -15.20 -12.05 10.47
CA CYS A 136 -15.61 -12.51 9.15
C CYS A 136 -15.50 -11.35 8.15
N CYS A 137 -14.89 -11.60 6.98
CA CYS A 137 -14.64 -10.62 5.89
C CYS A 137 -13.41 -9.72 6.10
N THR A 138 -12.26 -10.36 6.30
CA THR A 138 -10.96 -9.82 6.74
C THR A 138 -10.20 -8.93 5.73
N GLY A 139 -10.88 -8.17 4.87
CA GLY A 139 -10.32 -7.29 3.82
C GLY A 139 -8.79 -7.26 3.70
N LEU A 140 -8.16 -6.25 4.32
CA LEU A 140 -6.70 -6.15 4.48
C LEU A 140 -6.24 -6.42 5.92
N GLY A 141 -7.12 -6.99 6.76
CA GLY A 141 -6.80 -7.38 8.13
C GLY A 141 -6.82 -6.27 9.19
N TYR A 142 -7.35 -5.09 8.90
CA TYR A 142 -7.36 -3.97 9.85
C TYR A 142 -8.08 -4.28 11.16
N THR A 143 -9.18 -5.02 11.11
CA THR A 143 -9.92 -5.46 12.31
C THR A 143 -9.04 -6.33 13.21
N ALA A 144 -8.38 -7.35 12.65
CA ALA A 144 -7.48 -8.22 13.39
C ALA A 144 -6.29 -7.46 14.00
N ILE A 145 -5.68 -6.55 13.22
CA ILE A 145 -4.58 -5.70 13.70
C ILE A 145 -5.05 -4.82 14.87
N GLU A 146 -6.22 -4.19 14.76
CA GLU A 146 -6.72 -3.32 15.82
C GLU A 146 -7.19 -4.10 17.06
N ALA A 147 -7.80 -5.27 16.90
CA ALA A 147 -8.22 -6.14 18.00
C ALA A 147 -7.04 -6.78 18.76
N SER A 148 -5.86 -6.85 18.13
CA SER A 148 -4.63 -7.37 18.75
C SER A 148 -3.85 -6.36 19.61
N LYS A 149 -4.32 -5.12 19.70
CA LYS A 149 -3.70 -4.05 20.50
C LYS A 149 -4.23 -4.04 21.92
#